data_AF-A0A7L5Y3E9-F1
#
_entry.id   AF-A0A7L5Y3E9-F1
#
_cell.length_a   1.000
_cell.length_b   1.000
_cell.length_c   1.000
_cell.angle_alpha   90.00
_cell.angle_beta   90.00
_cell.angle_gamma   90.00
#
_symmetry.space_group_name_H-M   'P 1'
#
loop_
_entity.id
_entity.type
_entity.pdbx_description
1 polymer ?
#
loop_
_entity_poly.entity_id
_entity_poly.type
_entity_poly.pdbx_seq_one_letter_code
_entity_poly.pdbx_strand_id
1 'polypeptide(L)'
;MRASPRSRRGKWPSRTSRSARTPGRRARRSSRAYMNQLELPTLFYGVVALAAAMQMVDRTFVALEWAFVVSRLGHAAIHVTANNVLRRFQAFLVGAVVLMGLWFWLALKVFAGL
;
A
#
# COMPACT_ATOMS: atom_id res chain seq x y z
N MET A 1 -38.06 -41.69 45.77
CA MET A 1 -36.80 -42.23 45.21
C MET A 1 -36.34 -41.31 44.07
N ARG A 2 -35.08 -40.86 44.13
CA ARG A 2 -34.30 -40.04 43.17
C ARG A 2 -34.68 -38.57 42.94
N ALA A 3 -33.87 -37.72 43.58
CA ALA A 3 -33.62 -36.33 43.20
C ALA A 3 -33.03 -36.24 41.79
N SER A 4 -33.41 -35.19 41.05
CA SER A 4 -32.65 -34.69 39.90
C SER A 4 -32.39 -33.19 40.13
N PRO A 5 -31.14 -32.77 40.45
CA PRO A 5 -30.80 -31.37 40.58
C PRO A 5 -30.77 -30.77 39.17
N ARG A 6 -31.68 -29.85 38.88
CA ARG A 6 -31.58 -28.99 37.69
C ARG A 6 -30.26 -28.23 37.79
N SER A 7 -29.28 -28.69 37.02
CA SER A 7 -28.00 -28.05 36.89
C SER A 7 -28.22 -26.60 36.46
N ARG A 8 -27.93 -25.67 37.38
CA ARG A 8 -27.62 -24.28 37.03
C ARG A 8 -26.38 -24.33 36.16
N ARG A 9 -26.59 -24.58 34.86
CA ARG A 9 -25.58 -24.39 33.83
C ARG A 9 -25.32 -22.88 33.83
N GLY A 10 -24.29 -22.48 34.57
CA GLY A 10 -23.82 -21.11 34.59
C GLY A 10 -23.72 -20.64 33.15
N LYS A 11 -24.51 -19.63 32.80
CA LYS A 11 -24.27 -18.85 31.60
C LYS A 11 -22.92 -18.20 31.84
N TRP A 12 -21.86 -18.88 31.43
CA TRP A 12 -20.57 -18.25 31.23
C TRP A 12 -20.84 -16.99 30.41
N PRO A 13 -20.44 -15.80 30.85
CA PRO A 13 -20.48 -14.64 29.99
C PRO A 13 -19.58 -15.00 28.81
N SER A 14 -20.17 -15.19 27.64
CA SER A 14 -19.44 -15.42 26.40
C SER A 14 -18.54 -14.20 26.22
N ARG A 15 -17.28 -14.36 26.63
CA ARG A 15 -16.24 -13.36 26.45
C ARG A 15 -16.25 -13.00 24.97
N THR A 16 -16.19 -11.69 24.72
CA THR A 16 -15.91 -11.03 23.43
C THR A 16 -17.08 -10.81 22.48
N SER A 17 -18.01 -9.94 22.87
CA SER A 17 -18.62 -8.97 21.96
C SER A 17 -17.60 -7.92 21.51
N ARG A 18 -16.48 -8.36 20.91
CA ARG A 18 -15.49 -7.46 20.26
C ARG A 18 -15.96 -7.08 18.84
N SER A 19 -17.27 -7.00 18.61
CA SER A 19 -17.89 -6.69 17.32
C SER A 19 -18.38 -5.24 17.18
N ALA A 20 -18.28 -4.42 18.24
CA ALA A 20 -18.94 -3.11 18.31
C ALA A 20 -18.17 -1.91 17.72
N ARG A 21 -17.10 -2.13 16.93
CA ARG A 21 -16.43 -1.05 16.18
C ARG A 21 -16.08 -1.52 14.77
N THR A 22 -17.08 -1.99 14.02
CA THR A 22 -16.90 -2.13 12.57
C THR A 22 -17.07 -0.76 11.92
N PRO A 23 -16.03 -0.20 11.25
CA PRO A 23 -16.17 1.08 10.58
C PRO A 23 -17.27 0.99 9.52
N GLY A 24 -18.10 2.03 9.37
CA GLY A 24 -19.15 2.07 8.34
C GLY A 24 -18.58 1.74 6.95
N ARG A 25 -19.40 1.20 6.02
CA ARG A 25 -18.97 0.81 4.67
C ARG A 25 -18.17 1.91 3.93
N ARG A 26 -18.52 3.17 4.16
CA ARG A 26 -17.80 4.35 3.65
C ARG A 26 -16.37 4.46 4.20
N ALA A 27 -16.20 4.36 5.52
CA ALA A 27 -14.88 4.41 6.17
C ALA A 27 -13.95 3.29 5.67
N ARG A 28 -14.48 2.09 5.46
CA ARG A 28 -13.71 0.98 4.85
C ARG A 28 -13.27 1.26 3.42
N ARG A 29 -14.15 1.84 2.60
CA ARG A 29 -13.83 2.18 1.20
C ARG A 29 -12.75 3.27 1.11
N SER A 30 -12.84 4.31 1.94
CA SER A 30 -11.82 5.36 2.03
C SER A 30 -10.48 4.84 2.52
N SER A 31 -10.48 3.98 3.55
CA SER A 31 -9.26 3.35 4.06
C SER A 31 -8.54 2.51 3.00
N ARG A 32 -9.26 1.68 2.24
CA ARG A 32 -8.67 0.88 1.14
C ARG A 32 -8.11 1.75 0.02
N ALA A 33 -8.82 2.81 -0.35
CA ALA A 33 -8.35 3.74 -1.38
C ALA A 33 -7.06 4.46 -0.95
N TYR A 34 -6.98 4.85 0.33
CA TYR A 34 -5.78 5.47 0.89
C TYR A 34 -4.60 4.49 0.93
N MET A 35 -4.80 3.25 1.35
CA MET A 35 -3.75 2.23 1.37
C MET A 35 -3.17 1.99 -0.03
N ASN A 36 -4.02 1.83 -1.05
CA ASN A 36 -3.58 1.68 -2.44
C ASN A 36 -2.73 2.87 -2.92
N GLN A 37 -3.00 4.10 -2.45
CA GLN A 37 -2.21 5.28 -2.80
C GLN A 37 -0.85 5.35 -2.10
N LEU A 38 -0.71 4.69 -0.96
CA LEU A 38 0.51 4.63 -0.14
C LEU A 38 1.44 3.46 -0.50
N GLU A 39 0.94 2.40 -1.14
CA GLU A 39 1.75 1.24 -1.53
C GLU A 39 2.92 1.63 -2.45
N LEU A 40 2.66 2.41 -3.50
CA LEU A 40 3.71 2.85 -4.44
C LEU A 40 4.77 3.74 -3.77
N PRO A 41 4.43 4.81 -3.01
CA PRO A 41 5.42 5.58 -2.24
C PRO A 41 6.24 4.74 -1.27
N THR A 42 5.61 3.79 -0.57
CA THR A 42 6.30 2.95 0.41
C THR A 42 7.38 2.10 -0.26
N LEU A 43 7.06 1.48 -1.40
CA LEU A 43 8.01 0.70 -2.18
C LEU A 43 9.13 1.56 -2.79
N PHE A 44 8.81 2.80 -3.19
CA PHE A 44 9.81 3.77 -3.63
C PHE A 44 10.80 4.09 -2.51
N TYR A 45 10.34 4.42 -1.31
CA TYR A 45 11.25 4.65 -0.19
C TYR A 45 12.12 3.43 0.13
N GLY A 46 11.57 2.21 -0.03
CA GLY A 46 12.33 0.97 0.09
C GLY A 46 13.48 0.86 -0.90
N VAL A 47 13.23 1.09 -2.19
CA VAL A 47 14.29 0.98 -3.22
C VAL A 47 15.36 2.05 -3.05
N VAL A 48 14.98 3.27 -2.67
CA VAL A 48 15.93 4.37 -2.40
C VAL A 48 16.79 4.08 -1.17
N ALA A 49 16.19 3.62 -0.08
CA ALA A 49 16.93 3.26 1.13
C ALA A 49 17.92 2.10 0.87
N LEU A 50 17.51 1.08 0.10
CA LEU A 50 18.39 -0.01 -0.29
C LEU A 50 19.53 0.45 -1.20
N ALA A 51 19.23 1.26 -2.23
CA ALA A 51 20.24 1.80 -3.13
C ALA A 51 21.26 2.67 -2.39
N ALA A 52 20.80 3.51 -1.45
CA ALA A 52 21.66 4.33 -0.61
C ALA A 52 22.53 3.48 0.34
N ALA A 53 21.96 2.44 0.97
CA ALA A 53 22.70 1.54 1.85
C ALA A 53 23.80 0.76 1.11
N MET A 54 23.54 0.39 -0.16
CA MET A 54 24.52 -0.29 -1.01
C MET A 54 25.51 0.66 -1.70
N GLN A 55 25.38 1.98 -1.51
CA GLN A 55 26.14 3.01 -2.24
C GLN A 55 26.00 2.89 -3.77
N MET A 56 24.88 2.37 -4.24
CA MET A 56 24.59 2.09 -5.66
C MET A 56 23.85 3.24 -6.35
N VAL A 57 24.00 4.47 -5.87
CA VAL A 57 23.32 5.65 -6.40
C VAL A 57 24.08 6.21 -7.59
N ASP A 58 23.44 6.22 -8.77
CA ASP A 58 24.01 6.74 -10.02
C ASP A 58 23.09 7.76 -10.69
N ARG A 59 23.58 8.42 -11.75
CA ARG A 59 22.80 9.44 -12.47
C ARG A 59 21.52 8.88 -13.10
N THR A 60 21.52 7.62 -13.55
CA THR A 60 20.34 6.97 -14.13
C THR A 60 19.32 6.67 -13.05
N PHE A 61 19.76 6.19 -11.89
CA PHE A 61 18.91 6.00 -10.71
C PHE A 61 18.21 7.31 -10.32
N VAL A 62 18.96 8.41 -10.20
CA VAL A 62 18.40 9.73 -9.90
C VAL A 62 17.41 10.20 -10.98
N ALA A 63 17.69 9.96 -12.27
CA ALA A 63 16.75 10.30 -13.33
C ALA A 63 15.43 9.52 -13.23
N LEU A 64 15.49 8.23 -12.88
CA LEU A 64 14.31 7.39 -12.65
C LEU A 64 13.53 7.82 -11.39
N GLU A 65 14.21 8.26 -10.33
CA GLU A 65 13.57 8.84 -9.13
C GLU A 65 12.78 10.10 -9.49
N TRP A 66 13.37 11.02 -10.26
CA TRP A 66 12.67 12.22 -10.72
C TRP A 66 11.49 11.88 -11.63
N ALA A 67 11.62 10.88 -12.50
CA ALA A 67 10.49 10.40 -13.30
C ALA A 67 9.34 9.88 -12.41
N PHE A 68 9.66 9.19 -11.32
CA PHE A 68 8.65 8.73 -10.36
C PHE A 68 7.96 9.92 -9.68
N VAL A 69 8.71 10.92 -9.22
CA VAL A 69 8.15 12.15 -8.61
C VAL A 69 7.22 12.87 -9.58
N VAL A 70 7.64 13.08 -10.83
CA VAL A 70 6.83 13.74 -11.86
C VAL A 70 5.56 12.94 -12.16
N SER A 71 5.65 11.60 -12.22
CA SER A 71 4.46 10.75 -12.40
C SER A 71 3.44 10.94 -11.28
N ARG A 72 3.89 11.14 -10.03
CA ARG A 72 3.02 11.40 -8.87
C ARG A 72 2.37 12.77 -8.93
N LEU A 73 3.11 13.79 -9.37
CA LEU A 73 2.56 15.12 -9.60
C LEU A 73 1.51 15.10 -10.73
N GLY A 74 1.79 14.40 -11.83
CA GLY A 74 0.84 14.20 -12.93
C GLY A 74 -0.42 13.45 -12.50
N HIS A 75 -0.27 12.39 -11.70
CA HIS A 75 -1.41 11.67 -11.12
C HIS A 75 -2.25 12.59 -10.22
N ALA A 76 -1.61 13.41 -9.37
CA ALA A 76 -2.33 14.39 -8.55
C ALA A 76 -3.07 15.44 -9.39
N ALA A 77 -2.44 15.95 -10.45
CA ALA A 77 -3.07 16.90 -11.36
C ALA A 77 -4.31 16.32 -12.05
N ILE A 78 -4.21 15.09 -12.60
CA ILE A 78 -5.35 14.37 -13.22
C ILE A 78 -6.45 14.10 -12.19
N HIS A 79 -6.09 13.80 -10.94
CA HIS A 79 -7.03 13.51 -9.88
C HIS A 79 -7.91 14.72 -9.52
N VAL A 80 -7.35 15.93 -9.62
CA VAL A 80 -8.02 17.21 -9.34
C VAL A 80 -8.85 17.70 -10.54
N THR A 81 -8.43 17.41 -11.78
CA THR A 81 -9.11 17.90 -12.99
C THR A 81 -10.13 16.93 -13.60
N ALA A 82 -9.95 15.61 -13.51
CA ALA A 82 -10.75 14.66 -14.29
C ALA A 82 -11.68 13.78 -13.43
N ASN A 83 -12.99 13.88 -13.66
CA ASN A 83 -14.02 12.96 -13.14
C ASN A 83 -14.10 11.67 -14.00
N ASN A 84 -12.96 11.03 -14.30
CA ASN A 84 -12.93 9.78 -15.06
C ASN A 84 -12.07 8.74 -14.34
N VAL A 85 -12.70 7.63 -13.95
CA VAL A 85 -12.09 6.53 -13.19
C VAL A 85 -10.94 5.87 -13.98
N LEU A 86 -11.05 5.78 -15.31
CA LEU A 86 -10.05 5.12 -16.15
C LEU A 86 -8.73 5.90 -16.19
N ARG A 87 -8.81 7.24 -16.26
CA ARG A 87 -7.63 8.12 -16.24
C ARG A 87 -6.88 8.06 -14.91
N ARG A 88 -7.60 7.91 -13.79
CA ARG A 88 -7.01 7.69 -12.47
C ARG A 88 -6.21 6.38 -12.42
N PHE A 89 -6.75 5.30 -13.00
CA PHE A 89 -6.04 4.02 -13.08
C PHE A 89 -4.78 4.09 -13.96
N GLN A 90 -4.87 4.73 -15.13
CA GLN A 90 -3.72 4.92 -16.01
C GLN A 90 -2.58 5.68 -15.33
N ALA A 91 -2.90 6.76 -14.61
CA ALA A 91 -1.89 7.53 -13.90
C ALA A 91 -1.27 6.76 -12.71
N PHE A 92 -2.04 5.88 -12.06
CA PHE A 92 -1.49 4.93 -11.08
C PHE A 92 -0.52 3.93 -11.75
N LEU A 93 -0.90 3.40 -12.92
CA LEU A 93 -0.12 2.44 -13.68
C LEU A 93 1.22 3.03 -14.15
N VAL A 94 1.24 4.28 -14.61
CA VAL A 94 2.48 4.98 -14.98
C VAL A 94 3.45 5.02 -13.80
N GLY A 95 2.99 5.40 -12.61
CA GLY A 95 3.83 5.40 -11.40
C GLY A 95 4.32 3.99 -11.03
N ALA A 96 3.49 2.97 -11.20
CA ALA A 96 3.88 1.57 -10.96
C ALA A 96 4.94 1.08 -11.93
N VAL A 97 4.84 1.43 -13.22
CA VAL A 97 5.84 1.06 -14.24
C VAL A 97 7.18 1.72 -13.96
N VAL A 98 7.21 3.01 -13.60
CA VAL A 98 8.46 3.71 -13.24
C VAL A 98 9.08 3.07 -11.99
N LEU A 99 8.28 2.75 -10.98
CA LEU A 99 8.74 2.06 -9.78
C LEU A 99 9.33 0.67 -10.10
N MET A 100 8.67 -0.12 -10.96
CA MET A 100 9.24 -1.39 -11.43
C MET A 100 10.57 -1.18 -12.15
N GLY A 101 10.70 -0.11 -12.92
CA GLY A 101 11.97 0.29 -13.55
C GLY A 101 13.09 0.55 -12.54
N LEU A 102 12.80 1.24 -11.43
CA LEU A 102 13.76 1.46 -10.35
C LEU A 102 14.22 0.15 -9.70
N TRP A 103 13.28 -0.76 -9.42
CA TRP A 103 13.61 -2.08 -8.87
C TRP A 103 14.44 -2.91 -9.84
N PHE A 104 14.11 -2.87 -11.13
CA PHE A 104 14.86 -3.58 -12.15
C PHE A 104 16.27 -3.02 -12.31
N TRP A 105 16.43 -1.69 -12.33
CA TRP A 105 17.73 -1.04 -12.37
C TRP A 105 18.60 -1.43 -11.16
N LEU A 106 18.05 -1.35 -9.95
CA LEU A 106 18.77 -1.75 -8.75
C LEU A 106 19.15 -3.24 -8.79
N ALA A 107 18.23 -4.11 -9.20
CA ALA A 107 18.50 -5.54 -9.34
C ALA A 107 19.63 -5.78 -10.37
N LEU A 108 19.60 -5.11 -11.52
CA LEU A 108 20.66 -5.20 -12.51
C LEU A 108 22.02 -4.78 -11.94
N LYS A 109 22.11 -3.67 -11.20
CA LYS A 109 23.38 -3.27 -10.58
C LYS A 109 23.89 -4.31 -9.59
N VAL A 110 23.00 -4.83 -8.75
CA VAL A 110 23.34 -5.83 -7.74
C VAL A 110 23.79 -7.15 -8.37
N PHE A 111 23.09 -7.66 -9.38
CA PHE A 111 23.38 -8.98 -9.98
C PHE A 111 24.43 -8.94 -11.09
N ALA A 112 24.47 -7.87 -11.89
CA ALA A 112 25.45 -7.72 -12.96
C ALA A 112 26.75 -7.05 -12.49
N GLY A 113 26.80 -6.51 -11.26
CA GLY A 113 28.00 -5.85 -10.71
C GLY A 113 28.37 -4.54 -11.41
N LEU A 114 27.36 -3.85 -11.98
CA LEU A 114 27.49 -2.54 -12.66
C LEU A 114 27.63 -1.37 -11.68
#